data_AF-A0A023FE70-F1
#
_entry.id   AF-A0A023FE70-F1
#
_cell.length_a   1.000
_cell.length_b   1.000
_cell.length_c   1.000
_cell.angle_alpha   90.00
_cell.angle_beta   90.00
_cell.angle_gamma   90.00
#
_symmetry.space_group_name_H-M   'P 1'
#
loop_
_entity.id
_entity.type
_entity.pdbx_description
1 polymer ?
#
loop_
_entity_poly.entity_id
_entity_poly.type
_entity_poly.pdbx_seq_one_letter_code
_entity_poly.pdbx_strand_id
1 'polypeptide(L)'
;MKLHDYHNLIVLLCGLQLLDAFIAESTIDIFGDPDAALEYIYESTKDSSEEFVFNDTQDICTIPALNTSNGPLPVGCYMACITEGNTSLPDGSKCINMTVEEATAMRHYYSKACQLGSCISGHCANCGDQTCCTRLPIMTMSISNENNDKIAQAA
;
A
#
# COMPACT_ATOMS: atom_id res chain seq x y z
N MET A 1 14.53 -30.91 3.63
CA MET A 1 15.14 -30.55 2.33
C MET A 1 14.03 -30.18 1.34
N LYS A 2 13.32 -29.05 1.57
CA LYS A 2 12.18 -28.58 0.72
C LYS A 2 11.97 -27.05 0.72
N LEU A 3 12.89 -26.25 1.29
CA LEU A 3 12.74 -24.79 1.38
C LEU A 3 13.40 -24.05 0.20
N HIS A 4 14.43 -24.65 -0.41
CA HIS A 4 15.21 -24.04 -1.50
C HIS A 4 14.45 -24.02 -2.85
N ASP A 5 13.52 -24.95 -3.07
CA ASP A 5 12.76 -25.01 -4.34
C ASP A 5 11.70 -23.90 -4.46
N TYR A 6 11.06 -23.51 -3.35
CA TYR A 6 10.05 -22.45 -3.36
C TYR A 6 10.64 -21.07 -3.62
N HIS A 7 11.85 -20.83 -3.14
CA HIS A 7 12.56 -19.56 -3.28
C HIS A 7 12.89 -19.25 -4.75
N ASN A 8 13.33 -20.26 -5.50
CA ASN A 8 13.62 -20.12 -6.94
C ASN A 8 12.34 -19.96 -7.76
N LEU A 9 11.24 -20.60 -7.35
CA LEU A 9 9.93 -20.46 -8.01
C LEU A 9 9.39 -19.02 -7.89
N ILE A 10 9.49 -18.40 -6.72
CA ILE A 10 9.03 -17.02 -6.49
C ILE A 10 9.82 -16.02 -7.33
N VAL A 11 11.15 -16.17 -7.41
CA VAL A 11 12.00 -15.30 -8.25
C VAL A 11 11.64 -15.41 -9.74
N LEU A 12 11.34 -16.62 -10.23
CA LEU A 12 10.89 -16.86 -11.60
C LEU A 12 9.48 -16.28 -11.86
N LEU A 13 8.57 -16.35 -10.88
CA LEU A 13 7.20 -15.84 -11.00
C LEU A 13 7.14 -14.31 -10.95
N CYS A 14 7.95 -13.64 -10.13
CA CYS A 14 8.00 -12.18 -10.11
C CYS A 14 8.45 -11.57 -11.46
N GLY A 15 9.19 -12.33 -12.28
CA GLY A 15 9.60 -11.90 -13.62
C GLY A 15 8.56 -12.09 -14.73
N LEU A 16 7.43 -12.77 -14.48
CA LEU A 16 6.47 -13.20 -15.51
C LEU A 16 5.11 -12.48 -15.48
N GLN A 17 4.89 -11.53 -14.58
CA GLN A 17 3.59 -10.86 -14.40
C GLN A 17 3.37 -9.72 -15.42
N LEU A 18 3.07 -10.08 -16.68
CA LEU A 18 2.56 -9.11 -17.68
C LEU A 18 1.37 -9.61 -18.51
N LEU A 19 0.80 -10.76 -18.17
CA LEU A 19 -0.39 -11.28 -18.84
C LEU A 19 -1.32 -11.81 -17.76
N ASP A 20 -2.30 -10.99 -17.37
CA ASP A 20 -3.66 -11.39 -16.97
C ASP A 20 -4.25 -10.35 -16.03
N ALA A 21 -5.03 -9.42 -16.60
CA ALA A 21 -6.27 -8.89 -16.03
C ALA A 21 -6.79 -7.73 -16.92
N PHE A 22 -7.23 -8.05 -18.14
CA PHE A 22 -8.30 -7.22 -18.74
C PHE A 22 -9.61 -7.75 -18.15
N ILE A 23 -10.02 -7.18 -17.02
CA ILE A 23 -11.43 -7.25 -16.63
C ILE A 23 -12.16 -6.41 -17.68
N ALA A 24 -13.14 -7.02 -18.35
CA ALA A 24 -14.02 -6.32 -19.27
C ALA A 24 -14.86 -5.31 -18.46
N GLU A 25 -14.35 -4.09 -18.31
CA GLU A 25 -15.17 -2.96 -17.91
C GLU A 25 -16.16 -2.65 -19.04
N SER A 26 -17.43 -2.45 -18.67
CA SER A 26 -18.46 -1.94 -19.56
C SER A 26 -17.97 -0.62 -20.17
N THR A 27 -17.68 -0.62 -21.46
CA THR A 27 -17.31 0.60 -22.19
C THR A 27 -18.53 1.52 -22.29
N ILE A 28 -18.53 2.59 -21.49
CA ILE A 28 -19.41 3.75 -21.71
C ILE A 28 -18.81 4.52 -22.89
N ASP A 29 -19.58 4.74 -23.95
CA ASP A 29 -19.15 5.56 -25.09
C ASP A 29 -19.22 7.05 -24.70
N ILE A 30 -18.12 7.56 -24.16
CA ILE A 30 -17.96 8.95 -23.68
C ILE A 30 -18.20 9.97 -24.82
N PHE A 31 -18.16 9.56 -26.09
CA PHE A 31 -18.31 10.44 -27.24
C PHE A 31 -19.72 10.41 -27.87
N GLY A 32 -20.57 9.45 -27.50
CA GLY A 32 -21.91 9.29 -28.03
C GLY A 32 -22.94 10.17 -27.32
N ASP A 33 -22.78 10.40 -26.02
CA ASP A 33 -23.71 11.18 -25.20
C ASP A 33 -23.01 11.78 -23.96
N PRO A 34 -22.61 13.07 -24.00
CA PRO A 34 -21.93 13.71 -22.87
C PRO A 34 -22.87 13.92 -21.66
N ASP A 35 -24.19 13.96 -21.87
CA ASP A 35 -25.15 14.17 -20.79
C ASP A 35 -25.34 12.87 -19.99
N ALA A 36 -25.41 11.72 -20.67
CA ALA A 36 -25.41 10.40 -20.02
C ALA A 36 -24.09 10.10 -19.30
N ALA A 37 -22.96 10.53 -19.86
CA ALA A 37 -21.66 10.40 -19.19
C ALA A 37 -21.59 11.26 -17.92
N LEU A 38 -22.14 12.47 -17.95
CA LEU A 38 -22.19 13.36 -16.80
C LEU A 38 -23.14 12.83 -15.70
N GLU A 39 -24.29 12.27 -16.08
CA GLU A 39 -25.22 11.62 -15.17
C GLU A 39 -24.59 10.40 -14.48
N TYR A 40 -23.87 9.56 -15.22
CA TYR A 40 -23.11 8.44 -14.66
C TYR A 40 -22.03 8.89 -13.67
N ILE A 41 -21.23 9.91 -14.02
CA ILE A 41 -20.22 10.48 -13.11
C ILE A 41 -20.90 11.02 -11.84
N TYR A 42 -22.00 11.75 -12.01
CA TYR A 42 -22.73 12.33 -10.88
C TYR A 42 -23.32 11.24 -9.98
N GLU A 43 -23.96 10.20 -10.52
CA GLU A 43 -24.45 9.08 -9.71
C GLU A 43 -23.32 8.30 -9.02
N SER A 44 -22.19 8.09 -9.70
CA SER A 44 -21.03 7.41 -9.11
C SER A 44 -20.34 8.20 -8.00
N THR A 45 -20.43 9.53 -8.01
CA THR A 45 -19.81 10.42 -7.00
C THR A 45 -20.79 10.93 -5.96
N LYS A 46 -22.10 10.79 -6.19
CA LYS A 46 -23.16 11.17 -5.24
C LYS A 46 -23.12 10.36 -3.95
N ASP A 47 -22.65 9.11 -4.00
CA ASP A 47 -22.45 8.28 -2.81
C ASP A 47 -21.10 8.55 -2.11
N SER A 48 -20.18 9.27 -2.78
CA SER A 48 -18.89 9.69 -2.20
C SER A 48 -18.91 11.13 -1.69
N SER A 49 -20.08 11.79 -1.65
CA SER A 49 -20.24 13.14 -1.09
C SER A 49 -20.49 13.10 0.42
N GLU A 50 -20.03 12.07 1.12
CA GLU A 50 -19.76 12.22 2.54
C GLU A 50 -18.79 13.40 2.64
N GLU A 51 -19.26 14.49 3.26
CA GLU A 51 -18.41 15.59 3.68
C GLU A 51 -17.26 14.93 4.42
N PHE A 52 -16.04 14.99 3.85
CA PHE A 52 -14.85 14.55 4.56
C PHE A 52 -14.76 15.42 5.80
N VAL A 53 -15.34 14.96 6.90
CA VAL A 53 -15.21 15.57 8.21
C VAL A 53 -13.76 15.32 8.58
N PHE A 54 -12.92 16.25 8.17
CA PHE A 54 -11.53 16.30 8.57
C PHE A 54 -11.57 16.57 10.07
N ASN A 55 -11.51 15.50 10.85
CA ASN A 55 -11.42 15.62 12.28
C ASN A 55 -10.05 16.27 12.55
N ASP A 56 -10.03 17.54 12.90
CA ASP A 56 -8.81 18.33 13.17
C ASP A 56 -7.90 17.70 14.25
N THR A 57 -8.35 16.63 14.91
CA THR A 57 -7.59 15.84 15.88
C THR A 57 -6.88 14.62 15.30
N GLN A 58 -7.15 14.21 14.05
CA GLN A 58 -6.48 13.08 13.42
C GLN A 58 -5.20 13.53 12.70
N ASP A 59 -4.05 13.09 13.20
CA ASP A 59 -2.77 13.34 12.53
C ASP A 59 -2.67 12.50 11.25
N ILE A 60 -2.26 13.13 10.14
CA ILE A 60 -2.01 12.41 8.88
C ILE A 60 -0.61 11.82 8.94
N CYS A 61 -0.52 10.49 8.92
CA CYS A 61 0.72 9.75 8.86
C CYS A 61 0.93 9.13 7.47
N THR A 62 2.16 9.18 6.98
CA THR A 62 2.57 8.55 5.72
C THR A 62 3.80 7.68 5.90
N ILE A 63 3.93 6.65 5.08
CA ILE A 63 5.08 5.75 5.07
C ILE A 63 5.43 5.33 3.63
N PRO A 64 6.72 5.12 3.31
CA PRO A 64 7.10 4.47 2.06
C PRO A 64 6.57 3.03 2.00
N ALA A 65 6.12 2.60 0.84
CA ALA A 65 5.50 1.32 0.58
C ALA A 65 5.80 0.84 -0.84
N LEU A 66 5.74 -0.49 -1.03
CA LEU A 66 5.80 -1.12 -2.34
C LEU A 66 4.50 -1.86 -2.59
N ASN A 67 4.09 -1.91 -3.86
CA ASN A 67 2.91 -2.67 -4.24
C ASN A 67 3.22 -4.17 -4.19
N THR A 68 2.34 -4.97 -3.62
CA THR A 68 2.48 -6.44 -3.58
C THR A 68 1.19 -7.10 -4.09
N SER A 69 1.20 -8.42 -4.25
CA SER A 69 -0.01 -9.17 -4.68
C SER A 69 -1.21 -9.00 -3.75
N ASN A 70 -0.97 -8.66 -2.48
CA ASN A 70 -2.02 -8.49 -1.47
C ASN A 70 -2.31 -7.01 -1.17
N GLY A 71 -1.84 -6.10 -2.03
CA GLY A 71 -1.90 -4.65 -1.81
C GLY A 71 -0.56 -4.04 -1.37
N PRO A 72 -0.52 -2.71 -1.17
CA PRO A 72 0.69 -2.03 -0.74
C PRO A 72 1.11 -2.45 0.67
N LEU A 73 2.40 -2.68 0.87
CA LEU A 73 3.00 -2.95 2.18
C LEU A 73 4.10 -1.94 2.50
N PRO A 74 4.20 -1.50 3.77
CA PRO A 74 5.18 -0.51 4.17
C PRO A 74 6.60 -1.07 4.08
N VAL A 75 7.55 -0.21 3.71
CA VAL A 75 8.98 -0.47 3.71
C VAL A 75 9.53 -0.06 5.07
N GLY A 76 9.92 -1.05 5.87
CA GLY A 76 10.27 -0.82 7.27
C GLY A 76 9.07 -0.48 8.14
N CYS A 77 9.34 0.16 9.28
CA CYS A 77 8.36 0.43 10.33
C CYS A 77 8.31 1.91 10.75
N TYR A 78 9.06 2.78 10.09
CA TYR A 78 9.09 4.21 10.43
C TYR A 78 8.12 4.98 9.55
N MET A 79 7.19 5.71 10.18
CA MET A 79 6.25 6.60 9.51
C MET A 79 6.49 8.06 9.89
N ALA A 80 6.10 8.97 9.01
CA ALA A 80 6.17 10.40 9.21
C ALA A 80 4.76 10.97 9.29
N CYS A 81 4.44 11.61 10.41
CA CYS A 81 3.17 12.28 10.65
C CYS A 81 3.35 13.80 10.67
N ILE A 82 2.31 14.55 10.33
CA ILE A 82 2.36 16.02 10.24
C ILE A 82 2.63 16.64 11.62
N THR A 83 1.99 16.12 12.66
CA THR A 83 2.00 16.71 14.01
C THR A 83 3.00 16.02 14.93
N GLU A 84 2.97 14.69 14.99
CA GLU A 84 3.86 13.89 15.84
C GLU A 84 5.28 13.76 15.28
N GLY A 85 5.47 14.06 13.99
CA GLY A 85 6.74 13.86 13.29
C GLY A 85 7.02 12.39 13.04
N ASN A 86 8.30 11.99 13.15
CA ASN A 86 8.71 10.62 12.86
C ASN A 86 8.37 9.69 14.04
N THR A 87 7.56 8.67 13.77
CA THR A 87 7.14 7.65 14.73
C THR A 87 7.24 6.25 14.12
N SER A 88 6.92 5.21 14.88
CA SER A 88 6.99 3.81 14.45
C SER A 88 5.62 3.15 14.39
N LEU A 89 5.45 2.25 13.44
CA LEU A 89 4.28 1.36 13.38
C LEU A 89 4.19 0.52 14.65
N PRO A 90 2.96 0.16 15.08
CA PRO A 90 2.75 -0.76 16.19
C PRO A 90 3.48 -2.09 16.01
N ASP A 91 3.90 -2.69 17.12
CA ASP A 91 4.48 -4.02 17.10
C ASP A 91 3.49 -5.03 16.52
N GLY A 92 3.98 -5.89 15.61
CA GLY A 92 3.19 -6.86 14.87
C GLY A 92 2.69 -6.39 13.50
N SER A 93 2.77 -5.09 13.16
CA SER A 93 2.43 -4.59 11.82
C SER A 93 3.28 -5.27 10.75
N LYS A 94 2.67 -5.70 9.64
CA LYS A 94 3.39 -6.30 8.50
C LYS A 94 4.23 -5.25 7.79
N CYS A 95 5.45 -5.62 7.42
CA CYS A 95 6.38 -4.74 6.74
C CYS A 95 7.25 -5.53 5.74
N ILE A 96 7.82 -4.81 4.79
CA ILE A 96 8.87 -5.30 3.91
C ILE A 96 10.20 -5.06 4.61
N ASN A 97 10.97 -6.12 4.83
CA ASN A 97 12.29 -6.06 5.44
C ASN A 97 13.32 -5.56 4.43
N MET A 98 13.31 -4.25 4.20
CA MET A 98 14.14 -3.53 3.25
C MET A 98 14.30 -2.10 3.75
N THR A 99 15.41 -1.46 3.40
CA THR A 99 15.62 -0.03 3.66
C THR A 99 14.84 0.84 2.67
N VAL A 100 14.50 2.06 3.06
CA VAL A 100 13.82 3.02 2.18
C VAL A 100 14.71 3.37 0.98
N GLU A 101 16.03 3.44 1.18
CA GLU A 101 17.02 3.68 0.14
C GLU A 101 17.03 2.56 -0.89
N GLU A 102 17.02 1.29 -0.45
CA GLU A 102 16.97 0.15 -1.35
C GLU A 102 15.65 0.11 -2.14
N ALA A 103 14.52 0.40 -1.49
CA ALA A 103 13.22 0.47 -2.15
C ALA A 103 13.18 1.62 -3.18
N THR A 104 13.79 2.77 -2.86
CA THR A 104 13.90 3.93 -3.75
C THR A 104 14.88 3.69 -4.91
N ALA A 105 15.81 2.75 -4.77
CA ALA A 105 16.72 2.34 -5.84
C ALA A 105 16.09 1.34 -6.83
N MET A 106 14.95 0.72 -6.49
CA MET A 106 14.25 -0.19 -7.40
C MET A 106 13.80 0.54 -8.67
N ARG A 107 13.82 -0.12 -9.83
CA ARG A 107 13.25 0.47 -11.05
C ARG A 107 11.73 0.53 -10.94
N HIS A 108 11.11 1.60 -11.45
CA HIS A 108 9.65 1.70 -11.50
C HIS A 108 9.06 0.55 -12.32
N TYR A 109 7.92 0.03 -11.87
CA TYR A 109 7.17 -1.07 -12.49
C TYR A 109 7.92 -2.40 -12.61
N TYR A 110 9.10 -2.51 -11.99
CA TYR A 110 9.84 -3.75 -11.94
C TYR A 110 9.55 -4.51 -10.64
N SER A 111 9.19 -5.78 -10.78
CA SER A 111 8.92 -6.68 -9.66
C SER A 111 10.16 -7.44 -9.24
N LYS A 112 10.43 -7.49 -7.93
CA LYS A 112 11.46 -8.38 -7.35
C LYS A 112 10.89 -9.13 -6.15
N ALA A 113 11.56 -10.19 -5.73
CA ALA A 113 11.24 -10.84 -4.46
C ALA A 113 11.66 -9.93 -3.29
N CYS A 114 10.71 -9.62 -2.42
CA CYS A 114 10.91 -8.91 -1.16
C CYS A 114 10.74 -9.86 0.02
N GLN A 115 11.56 -9.68 1.05
CA GLN A 115 11.36 -10.35 2.33
C GLN A 115 10.28 -9.65 3.14
N LEU A 116 9.37 -10.43 3.71
CA LEU A 116 8.34 -9.95 4.62
C LEU A 116 8.80 -10.10 6.08
N GLY A 117 8.28 -9.21 6.91
CA GLY A 117 8.53 -9.20 8.33
C GLY A 117 7.39 -8.60 9.13
N SER A 118 7.65 -8.48 10.43
CA SER A 118 6.78 -7.80 11.38
C SER A 118 7.57 -6.74 12.14
N CYS A 119 6.90 -5.62 12.42
CA CYS A 119 7.48 -4.55 13.23
C CYS A 119 7.67 -5.01 14.67
N ILE A 120 8.89 -4.85 15.19
CA ILE A 120 9.28 -5.12 16.57
C ILE A 120 10.18 -3.99 17.01
N SER A 121 9.72 -3.16 17.94
CA SER A 121 10.46 -2.02 18.48
C SER A 121 10.96 -1.07 17.37
N GLY A 122 10.10 -0.78 16.39
CA GLY A 122 10.42 0.12 15.27
C GLY A 122 11.29 -0.49 14.16
N HIS A 123 11.62 -1.78 14.24
CA HIS A 123 12.39 -2.49 13.22
C HIS A 123 11.57 -3.58 12.55
N CYS A 124 11.73 -3.73 11.23
CA CYS A 124 11.08 -4.82 10.49
C CYS A 124 11.89 -6.12 10.65
N ALA A 125 11.45 -7.02 11.53
CA ALA A 125 12.11 -8.29 11.74
C ALA A 125 11.67 -9.32 10.68
N ASN A 126 12.62 -9.92 9.97
CA ASN A 126 12.36 -10.93 8.93
C ASN A 126 11.69 -12.18 9.51
N CYS A 127 10.56 -12.59 8.95
CA CYS A 127 9.81 -13.79 9.35
C CYS A 127 10.07 -15.01 8.45
N GLY A 128 10.88 -14.88 7.40
CA GLY A 128 11.20 -15.95 6.44
C GLY A 128 10.27 -16.02 5.24
N ASP A 129 9.19 -15.23 5.22
CA ASP A 129 8.22 -15.16 4.13
C ASP A 129 8.70 -14.19 3.03
N GLN A 130 8.25 -14.43 1.79
CA GLN A 130 8.55 -13.58 0.65
C GLN A 130 7.31 -13.25 -0.17
N THR A 131 7.33 -12.10 -0.84
CA THR A 131 6.33 -11.71 -1.82
C THR A 131 6.97 -10.99 -3.01
N CYS A 132 6.28 -10.95 -4.14
CA CYS A 132 6.66 -10.05 -5.21
C CYS A 132 6.28 -8.63 -4.81
N CYS A 133 7.25 -7.73 -4.86
CA CYS A 133 7.08 -6.32 -4.60
C CYS A 133 7.47 -5.52 -5.85
N THR A 134 6.66 -4.51 -6.15
CA THR A 134 6.84 -3.62 -7.30
C THR A 134 6.91 -2.19 -6.81
N ARG A 135 7.90 -1.44 -7.32
CA ARG A 135 7.99 -0.01 -7.04
C ARG A 135 7.12 0.75 -8.03
N LEU A 136 6.11 1.47 -7.55
CA LEU A 136 5.37 2.46 -8.33
C LEU A 136 6.07 3.83 -8.24
N PRO A 137 5.77 4.80 -9.14
CA PRO A 137 6.36 6.13 -9.07
C PRO A 137 6.09 6.84 -7.74
N ILE A 138 4.89 6.64 -7.18
CA ILE A 138 4.50 7.08 -5.85
C ILE A 138 4.69 5.91 -4.91
N MET A 139 5.51 6.11 -3.88
CA MET A 139 5.79 5.10 -2.86
C MET A 139 5.15 5.44 -1.52
N THR A 140 4.58 6.63 -1.35
CA THR A 140 3.96 7.03 -0.09
C THR A 140 2.55 6.48 0.01
N MET A 141 2.23 5.81 1.11
CA MET A 141 0.87 5.45 1.50
C MET A 141 0.48 6.12 2.81
N SER A 142 -0.80 6.44 2.97
CA SER A 142 -1.34 6.92 4.24
C SER A 142 -1.58 5.76 5.20
N ILE A 143 -1.39 6.00 6.49
CA ILE A 143 -1.69 5.03 7.55
C ILE A 143 -2.60 5.71 8.57
N SER A 144 -3.71 5.05 8.88
CA SER A 144 -4.58 5.42 9.99
C SER A 144 -3.91 5.02 11.29
N ASN A 145 -3.55 5.99 12.13
CA ASN A 145 -3.02 5.74 13.47
C ASN A 145 -4.19 5.38 14.41
N GLU A 146 -4.54 4.10 14.51
CA GLU A 146 -5.63 3.59 15.38
C GLU A 146 -5.41 3.91 16.88
N ASN A 147 -4.23 4.39 17.29
CA ASN A 147 -4.00 4.85 18.66
C ASN A 147 -4.83 6.10 19.01
N ASN A 148 -5.27 6.88 18.00
CA ASN A 148 -6.08 8.09 18.22
C ASN A 148 -7.57 7.79 18.45
N ASP A 149 -8.07 6.63 18.03
CA ASP A 149 -9.47 6.24 18.24
C ASP A 149 -9.77 5.89 19.70
N LYS A 150 -8.74 5.56 20.50
CA LYS A 150 -8.90 5.29 21.94
C LYS A 150 -8.97 6.57 22.78
N ILE A 151 -8.50 7.70 22.26
CA ILE A 151 -8.57 8.99 22.97
C ILE A 151 -9.91 9.68 22.69
N ALA A 152 -10.47 9.51 21.48
CA ALA A 152 -11.78 10.05 21.11
C ALA A 152 -12.98 9.34 21.78
N GLN A 153 -12.78 8.14 22.35
CA GLN A 153 -13.82 7.40 23.08
C GLN A 153 -13.74 7.56 24.61
N ALA A 154 -12.83 8.39 25.12
CA ALA A 154 -12.61 8.61 26.55
C ALA A 154 -12.76 10.07 27.01
N ALA A 155 -13.24 10.96 26.13
CA ALA A 155 -13.51 12.38 26.42
C ALA A 155 -15.02 12.66 26.50
#